data_AF-A0AAF0Y3W4-F1
#
_entry.id   AF-A0AAF0Y3W4-F1
#
_cell.length_a   1.000
_cell.length_b   1.000
_cell.length_c   1.000
_cell.angle_alpha   90.00
_cell.angle_beta   90.00
_cell.angle_gamma   90.00
#
_symmetry.space_group_name_H-M   'P 1'
#
loop_
_entity.id
_entity.type
_entity.pdbx_description
1 polymer ?
#
loop_
_entity_poly.entity_id
_entity_poly.type
_entity_poly.pdbx_seq_one_letter_code
_entity_poly.pdbx_strand_id
1 'polypeptide(L)'
;MALTLTFFALPPLPLPPSPSPPKPPRTSFADLPDELVAHIASLACPAAENSLGEHWINLGPPARGYGARDVRALRATCRRVRDAIRPREVGIEIRDEWDAHARLVRWASAPDEVLRRVRYLRFTPSRSPDRPVPPLTALARFELLVGVLSRAANLASVELAHNPFCSHDAYGAGQERYFALGRHGAEDAGLTLPALRSLDVALKCRVCSAHMTYLLASWSPGLQRIKCASVTFAPVSTIAPLVGVLARAPLTNIHIKVSDEWDPVTVLAALRPCAGTLQEVFVAPYDTSRKVQVVYSLSPAHGPPPPEDNDAPAGGAEARARWLSPGGALYSQLAHYRALTSLDLCLSPSAIVPGLADDCGEWRDAAAFAAEELLAACPTLVRGWWWTQVVDLDYRQLKGYERWGWRVGAGEGGGHAGGVVLDAAPRWISPMVNRNQDAQGTAQSIPMQERRARRKAQDTSRETGEQD
;
A
#
# COMPACT_ATOMS: atom_id res chain seq x y z
N MET A 1 2.61 71.59 93.25
CA MET A 1 3.39 71.68 92.00
C MET A 1 3.67 70.26 91.55
N ALA A 2 2.94 69.79 90.54
CA ALA A 2 2.96 68.39 90.11
C ALA A 2 3.57 68.30 88.70
N LEU A 3 4.50 67.37 88.55
CA LEU A 3 5.27 67.08 87.33
C LEU A 3 4.52 66.08 86.45
N THR A 4 4.34 66.44 85.18
CA THR A 4 3.78 65.61 84.12
C THR A 4 4.92 64.83 83.43
N LEU A 5 4.80 63.50 83.33
CA LEU A 5 5.70 62.65 82.54
C LEU A 5 5.00 62.25 81.23
N THR A 6 5.60 62.64 80.11
CA THR A 6 5.14 62.29 78.76
C THR A 6 5.97 61.10 78.26
N PHE A 7 5.33 59.97 77.98
CA PHE A 7 5.97 58.82 77.33
C PHE A 7 5.93 59.01 75.80
N PHE A 8 7.09 59.05 75.15
CA PHE A 8 7.22 58.95 73.70
C PHE A 8 7.15 57.47 73.29
N ALA A 9 6.14 57.10 72.50
CA ALA A 9 6.08 55.81 71.84
C ALA A 9 7.02 55.81 70.62
N LEU A 10 7.98 54.89 70.61
CA LEU A 10 8.85 54.67 69.45
C LEU A 10 8.09 53.96 68.32
N PRO A 11 8.31 54.31 67.05
CA PRO A 11 7.69 53.66 65.91
C PRO A 11 8.16 52.20 65.78
N PRO A 12 7.28 51.29 65.31
CA PRO A 12 7.61 49.88 65.14
C PRO A 12 8.72 49.70 64.09
N LEU A 13 9.71 48.88 64.44
CA LEU A 13 10.81 48.52 63.54
C LEU A 13 10.28 47.75 62.32
N PRO A 14 10.81 48.01 61.11
CA PRO A 14 10.40 47.31 59.90
C PRO A 14 10.73 45.82 60.02
N LEU A 15 9.72 44.98 59.75
CA LEU A 15 9.90 43.53 59.68
C LEU A 15 10.90 43.18 58.57
N PRO A 16 11.82 42.22 58.81
CA PRO A 16 12.77 41.79 57.80
C PRO A 16 12.04 41.19 56.58
N PRO A 17 12.55 41.39 55.35
CA PRO A 17 11.93 40.88 54.14
C PRO A 17 11.82 39.37 54.20
N SER A 18 10.62 38.85 53.93
CA SER A 18 10.37 37.40 53.85
C SER A 18 11.30 36.77 52.81
N PRO A 19 12.00 35.67 53.13
CA PRO A 19 12.91 35.03 52.20
C PRO A 19 12.16 34.62 50.94
N SER A 20 12.71 34.99 49.77
CA SER A 20 12.13 34.62 48.49
C SER A 20 12.03 33.10 48.39
N PRO A 21 10.92 32.52 47.88
CA PRO A 21 10.85 31.08 47.66
C PRO A 21 12.04 30.65 46.78
N PRO A 22 12.70 29.52 47.10
CA PRO A 22 13.86 29.07 46.35
C PRO A 22 13.45 28.89 44.88
N LYS A 23 14.23 29.48 43.96
CA LYS A 23 14.00 29.29 42.53
C LYS A 23 14.02 27.79 42.25
N PRO A 24 13.03 27.25 41.53
CA PRO A 24 13.07 25.84 41.15
C PRO A 24 14.38 25.57 40.41
N PRO A 25 15.02 24.41 40.65
CA PRO A 25 16.25 24.06 39.95
C PRO A 25 15.99 24.13 38.45
N ARG A 26 16.92 24.75 37.71
CA ARG A 26 16.84 24.82 36.25
C ARG A 26 16.88 23.40 35.71
N THR A 27 15.78 22.92 35.15
CA THR A 27 15.76 21.63 34.46
C THR A 27 16.48 21.76 33.13
N SER A 28 17.56 21.00 32.93
CA SER A 28 18.25 20.92 31.64
C SER A 28 17.83 19.66 30.91
N PHE A 29 17.78 19.71 29.57
CA PHE A 29 17.67 18.51 28.75
C PHE A 29 18.82 17.52 29.02
N ALA A 30 19.98 18.05 29.42
CA ALA A 30 21.12 17.25 29.84
C ALA A 30 20.88 16.50 31.17
N ASP A 31 19.83 16.78 31.92
CA ASP A 31 19.55 16.08 33.18
C ASP A 31 18.57 14.89 32.98
N LEU A 32 18.05 14.71 31.76
CA LEU A 32 17.09 13.63 31.46
C LEU A 32 17.75 12.25 31.39
N PRO A 33 17.26 11.21 32.09
CA PRO A 33 17.70 9.83 31.93
C PRO A 33 17.74 9.39 30.45
N ASP A 34 18.70 8.53 30.10
CA ASP A 34 18.92 8.09 28.72
C ASP A 34 17.69 7.37 28.13
N GLU A 35 16.88 6.70 28.97
CA GLU A 35 15.62 6.09 28.59
C GLU A 35 14.60 7.13 28.11
N LEU A 36 14.54 8.28 28.78
CA LEU A 36 13.65 9.39 28.39
C LEU A 36 14.15 10.07 27.11
N VAL A 37 15.46 10.23 26.95
CA VAL A 37 16.05 10.73 25.70
C VAL A 37 15.74 9.79 24.53
N ALA A 38 15.86 8.48 24.73
CA ALA A 38 15.51 7.46 23.75
C ALA A 38 14.00 7.46 23.43
N HIS A 39 13.14 7.63 24.44
CA HIS A 39 11.70 7.74 24.26
C HIS A 39 11.32 9.00 23.46
N ILE A 40 11.89 10.17 23.77
CA ILE A 40 11.68 11.40 22.99
C ILE A 40 12.12 11.22 21.54
N ALA A 41 13.27 10.59 21.30
CA ALA A 41 13.73 10.27 19.95
C ALA A 41 12.77 9.32 19.22
N SER A 42 12.11 8.42 19.94
CA SER A 42 11.10 7.51 19.39
C SER A 42 9.79 8.20 19.01
N LEU A 43 9.47 9.33 19.63
CA LEU A 43 8.31 10.16 19.29
C LEU A 43 8.62 11.11 18.13
N ALA A 44 9.84 11.65 18.07
CA ALA A 44 10.30 12.52 16.98
C ALA A 44 10.38 11.81 15.63
N CYS A 45 10.67 10.51 15.67
CA CYS A 45 10.52 9.62 14.55
C CYS A 45 9.67 8.46 15.04
N PRO A 46 8.32 8.54 14.97
CA PRO A 46 7.52 7.36 15.24
C PRO A 46 8.11 6.22 14.42
N ALA A 47 8.07 4.99 14.96
CA ALA A 47 8.32 3.83 14.10
C ALA A 47 7.48 4.04 12.84
N ALA A 48 7.90 3.49 11.71
CA ALA A 48 6.93 3.25 10.66
C ALA A 48 5.91 2.28 11.28
N GLU A 49 5.00 2.77 12.12
CA GLU A 49 3.75 2.14 12.44
C GLU A 49 3.28 1.71 11.09
N ASN A 50 3.14 0.38 10.96
CA ASN A 50 2.52 -0.24 9.81
C ASN A 50 1.41 0.71 9.42
N SER A 51 1.59 1.47 8.34
CA SER A 51 0.56 2.39 7.93
C SER A 51 -0.50 1.46 7.37
N LEU A 52 -1.32 0.91 8.25
CA LEU A 52 -2.65 0.42 8.03
C LEU A 52 -3.56 1.63 7.73
N GLY A 53 -3.01 2.68 7.12
CA GLY A 53 -3.72 3.55 6.23
C GLY A 53 -4.05 2.79 4.95
N GLU A 54 -4.92 3.39 4.15
CA GLU A 54 -5.58 2.71 3.04
C GLU A 54 -4.56 2.21 2.01
N HIS A 55 -4.63 0.92 1.69
CA HIS A 55 -3.82 0.09 0.76
C HIS A 55 -3.50 0.67 -0.65
N TRP A 56 -3.99 1.85 -0.95
CA TRP A 56 -3.93 2.54 -2.24
C TRP A 56 -3.66 4.05 -2.10
N ILE A 57 -3.84 4.62 -0.90
CA ILE A 57 -3.39 5.95 -0.45
C ILE A 57 -2.01 5.86 0.26
N ASN A 58 -1.52 4.66 0.58
CA ASN A 58 -0.13 4.41 1.02
C ASN A 58 0.92 4.54 -0.11
N LEU A 59 0.71 5.48 -1.05
CA LEU A 59 1.83 6.13 -1.73
C LEU A 59 2.55 7.11 -0.78
N GLY A 60 2.02 7.35 0.41
CA GLY A 60 2.79 7.89 1.53
C GLY A 60 3.95 6.94 1.83
N PRO A 61 5.22 7.36 1.66
CA PRO A 61 6.35 6.67 2.28
C PRO A 61 6.02 6.35 3.74
N PRO A 62 6.54 5.26 4.35
CA PRO A 62 6.66 5.22 5.81
C PRO A 62 7.15 6.59 6.25
N ALA A 63 6.37 7.26 7.10
CA ALA A 63 6.36 8.73 7.29
C ALA A 63 7.69 9.35 6.85
N ARG A 64 7.67 10.06 5.70
CA ARG A 64 8.86 10.70 5.08
C ARG A 64 9.80 11.16 6.19
N GLY A 65 11.10 10.91 6.03
CA GLY A 65 12.15 11.11 7.03
C GLY A 65 12.33 12.51 7.65
N TYR A 66 11.28 13.31 7.83
CA TYR A 66 11.15 14.38 8.81
C TYR A 66 11.69 13.92 10.16
N GLY A 67 11.20 12.79 10.68
CA GLY A 67 11.74 12.22 11.92
C GLY A 67 13.21 11.78 11.82
N ALA A 68 13.68 11.31 10.65
CA ALA A 68 15.08 10.92 10.47
C ALA A 68 16.04 12.13 10.41
N ARG A 69 15.57 13.30 9.98
CA ARG A 69 16.33 14.56 10.06
C ARG A 69 16.38 15.04 11.51
N ASP A 70 15.24 15.02 12.20
CA ASP A 70 15.13 15.51 13.57
C ASP A 70 15.91 14.62 14.55
N VAL A 71 15.85 13.30 14.40
CA VAL A 71 16.68 12.35 15.16
C VAL A 71 18.16 12.53 14.85
N ARG A 72 18.56 12.82 13.60
CA ARG A 72 19.95 13.14 13.28
C ARG A 72 20.41 14.43 13.94
N ALA A 73 19.58 15.48 13.91
CA ALA A 73 19.87 16.74 14.58
C ALA A 73 19.98 16.54 16.09
N LEU A 74 19.06 15.77 16.70
CA LEU A 74 19.09 15.41 18.11
C LEU A 74 20.38 14.69 18.48
N ARG A 75 20.81 13.70 17.69
CA ARG A 75 22.08 12.98 17.87
C ARG A 75 23.32 13.87 17.67
N ALA A 76 23.20 14.98 16.95
CA ALA A 76 24.29 15.92 16.75
C ALA A 76 24.47 16.90 17.93
N THR A 77 23.52 16.96 18.88
CA THR A 77 23.56 17.91 20.00
C THR A 77 24.71 17.66 20.97
N CYS A 78 24.88 16.42 21.47
CA CYS A 78 25.99 16.05 22.35
C CYS A 78 26.28 14.54 22.31
N ARG A 79 27.44 14.14 22.84
CA ARG A 79 27.87 12.73 22.86
C ARG A 79 26.90 11.83 23.61
N ARG A 80 26.42 12.24 24.80
CA ARG A 80 25.47 11.43 25.57
C ARG A 80 24.19 11.16 24.79
N VAL A 81 23.60 12.18 24.17
CA VAL A 81 22.38 12.01 23.36
C VAL A 81 22.65 11.12 22.14
N ARG A 82 23.81 11.26 21.50
CA ARG A 82 24.22 10.39 20.38
C ARG A 82 24.34 8.92 20.78
N ASP A 83 24.82 8.66 21.98
CA ASP A 83 25.09 7.32 22.51
C ASP A 83 23.81 6.70 23.09
N ALA A 84 22.97 7.49 23.76
CA ALA A 84 21.63 7.13 24.23
C ALA A 84 20.69 6.80 23.06
N ILE A 85 20.74 7.58 21.99
CA ILE A 85 19.96 7.32 20.77
C ILE A 85 20.75 6.38 19.87
N ARG A 86 20.52 5.08 20.05
CA ARG A 86 21.11 4.05 19.17
C ARG A 86 20.84 4.40 17.70
N PRO A 87 21.85 4.28 16.83
CA PRO A 87 21.68 4.60 15.44
C PRO A 87 20.66 3.62 14.86
N ARG A 88 19.46 4.14 14.57
CA ARG A 88 18.32 3.37 14.09
C ARG A 88 18.62 2.70 12.74
N GLU A 89 17.70 1.81 12.40
CA GLU A 89 17.56 1.16 11.10
C GLU A 89 17.89 2.11 9.94
N VAL A 90 18.70 1.64 9.00
CA VAL A 90 19.11 2.42 7.82
C VAL A 90 18.12 2.14 6.69
N GLY A 91 17.53 3.21 6.16
CA GLY A 91 16.78 3.17 4.91
C GLY A 91 17.65 3.67 3.76
N ILE A 92 17.71 2.90 2.67
CA ILE A 92 18.34 3.32 1.43
C ILE A 92 17.24 3.82 0.48
N GLU A 93 17.36 5.06 0.00
CA GLU A 93 16.54 5.59 -1.08
C GLU A 93 17.43 5.94 -2.27
N ILE A 94 17.19 5.26 -3.40
CA ILE A 94 17.86 5.52 -4.67
C ILE A 94 16.81 6.10 -5.61
N ARG A 95 17.03 7.35 -6.03
CA ARG A 95 16.22 7.99 -7.07
C ARG A 95 16.85 7.67 -8.41
N ASP A 96 16.03 7.50 -9.44
CA ASP A 96 16.56 7.35 -10.80
C ASP A 96 16.97 8.70 -11.40
N GLU A 97 18.04 9.25 -10.84
CA GLU A 97 18.74 10.40 -11.37
C GLU A 97 20.00 9.92 -12.11
N TRP A 98 20.70 10.83 -12.79
CA TRP A 98 21.95 10.47 -13.51
C TRP A 98 23.01 9.84 -12.58
N ASP A 99 22.91 10.06 -11.27
CA ASP A 99 23.81 9.53 -10.25
C ASP A 99 23.37 8.15 -9.67
N ALA A 100 22.27 7.55 -10.13
CA ALA A 100 21.75 6.29 -9.58
C ALA A 100 22.82 5.17 -9.57
N HIS A 101 23.61 5.06 -10.64
CA HIS A 101 24.73 4.13 -10.71
C HIS A 101 25.81 4.46 -9.68
N ALA A 102 26.25 5.72 -9.58
CA ALA A 102 27.25 6.14 -8.60
C ALA A 102 26.78 5.93 -7.14
N ARG A 103 25.47 6.08 -6.88
CA ARG A 103 24.87 5.75 -5.57
C ARG A 103 24.90 4.25 -5.29
N LEU A 104 24.57 3.41 -6.27
CA LEU A 104 24.67 1.96 -6.14
C LEU A 104 26.12 1.54 -5.89
N VAL A 105 27.10 2.08 -6.63
CA VAL A 105 28.52 1.85 -6.36
C VAL A 105 28.89 2.24 -4.93
N ARG A 106 28.46 3.42 -4.47
CA ARG A 106 28.72 3.87 -3.09
C ARG A 106 28.16 2.90 -2.04
N TRP A 107 26.94 2.42 -2.24
CA TRP A 107 26.33 1.45 -1.32
C TRP A 107 26.98 0.07 -1.41
N ALA A 108 27.34 -0.38 -2.61
CA ALA A 108 28.07 -1.61 -2.83
C ALA A 108 29.48 -1.58 -2.20
N SER A 109 30.09 -0.40 -2.07
CA SER A 109 31.37 -0.19 -1.37
C SER A 109 31.22 0.18 0.10
N ALA A 110 30.01 0.30 0.65
CA ALA A 110 29.81 0.65 2.06
C ALA A 110 30.34 -0.47 2.98
N PRO A 111 30.83 -0.16 4.20
CA PRO A 111 31.26 -1.17 5.17
C PRO A 111 30.14 -2.14 5.58
N ASP A 112 30.49 -3.39 5.91
CA ASP A 112 29.53 -4.43 6.30
C ASP A 112 28.69 -4.03 7.51
N GLU A 113 29.27 -3.32 8.48
CA GLU A 113 28.59 -2.86 9.69
C GLU A 113 27.45 -1.88 9.36
N VAL A 114 27.59 -1.13 8.25
CA VAL A 114 26.55 -0.22 7.77
C VAL A 114 25.47 -1.01 7.05
N LEU A 115 25.84 -1.91 6.13
CA LEU A 115 24.88 -2.70 5.35
C LEU A 115 24.07 -3.68 6.22
N ARG A 116 24.68 -4.25 7.26
CA ARG A 116 23.96 -5.04 8.28
C ARG A 116 22.92 -4.25 9.06
N ARG A 117 22.92 -2.92 8.98
CA ARG A 117 21.91 -2.07 9.64
C ARG A 117 20.82 -1.61 8.68
N VAL A 118 20.95 -1.92 7.40
CA VAL A 118 19.94 -1.63 6.38
C VAL A 118 18.72 -2.51 6.62
N ARG A 119 17.55 -1.88 6.72
CA ARG A 119 16.26 -2.53 6.95
C ARG A 119 15.27 -2.26 5.84
N TYR A 120 15.47 -1.20 5.08
CA TYR A 120 14.59 -0.83 3.98
C TYR A 120 15.38 -0.34 2.78
N LEU A 121 14.98 -0.75 1.59
CA LEU A 121 15.52 -0.31 0.31
C LEU A 121 14.40 0.16 -0.60
N ARG A 122 14.54 1.37 -1.15
CA ARG A 122 13.56 2.00 -2.02
C ARG A 122 14.18 2.52 -3.30
N PHE A 123 13.53 2.23 -4.41
CA PHE A 123 13.75 2.91 -5.68
C PHE A 123 12.57 3.81 -6.01
N THR A 124 12.81 5.11 -6.09
CA THR A 124 11.76 6.11 -6.39
C THR A 124 11.87 6.66 -7.80
N PRO A 125 10.74 7.01 -8.43
CA PRO A 125 10.73 7.62 -9.75
C PRO A 125 11.51 8.94 -9.77
N SER A 126 12.19 9.19 -10.89
CA SER A 126 12.78 10.48 -11.19
C SER A 126 11.71 11.55 -11.41
N ARG A 127 12.10 12.83 -11.27
CA ARG A 127 11.35 13.95 -11.85
C ARG A 127 11.69 14.17 -13.33
N SER A 128 12.81 13.61 -13.78
CA SER A 128 13.27 13.72 -15.16
C SER A 128 12.50 12.77 -16.07
N PRO A 129 12.21 13.15 -17.34
CA PRO A 129 11.63 12.22 -18.30
C PRO A 129 12.49 10.95 -18.44
N ASP A 130 11.80 9.80 -18.49
CA ASP A 130 12.40 8.47 -18.59
C ASP A 130 13.31 8.42 -19.84
N ARG A 131 14.63 8.44 -19.65
CA ARG A 131 15.58 8.10 -20.72
C ARG A 131 15.84 6.60 -20.68
N PRO A 132 15.82 5.90 -21.82
CA PRO A 132 16.15 4.48 -21.84
C PRO A 132 17.58 4.28 -21.31
N VAL A 133 17.73 3.34 -20.38
CA VAL A 133 19.04 2.96 -19.84
C VAL A 133 19.65 1.92 -20.77
N PRO A 134 20.91 2.09 -21.23
CA PRO A 134 21.57 1.08 -22.05
C PRO A 134 21.60 -0.29 -21.36
N PRO A 135 21.39 -1.42 -22.07
CA PRO A 135 21.32 -2.76 -21.47
C PRO A 135 22.52 -3.12 -20.58
N LEU A 136 23.75 -2.79 -21.00
CA LEU A 136 24.96 -3.02 -20.21
C LEU A 136 24.97 -2.22 -18.90
N THR A 137 24.48 -0.98 -18.92
CA THR A 137 24.36 -0.15 -17.71
C THR A 137 23.28 -0.69 -16.78
N ALA A 138 22.16 -1.18 -17.34
CA ALA A 138 21.10 -1.81 -16.56
C ALA A 138 21.59 -3.08 -15.85
N LEU A 139 22.33 -3.95 -16.55
CA LEU A 139 22.96 -5.14 -15.99
C LEU A 139 23.95 -4.79 -14.87
N ALA A 140 24.89 -3.87 -15.12
CA ALA A 140 25.88 -3.45 -14.11
C ALA A 140 25.21 -2.86 -12.86
N ARG A 141 24.14 -2.05 -13.03
CA ARG A 141 23.37 -1.52 -11.90
C ARG A 141 22.69 -2.64 -11.10
N PHE A 142 22.19 -3.67 -11.78
CA PHE A 142 21.55 -4.80 -11.12
C PHE A 142 22.55 -5.67 -10.35
N GLU A 143 23.74 -5.95 -10.92
CA GLU A 143 24.81 -6.67 -10.22
C GLU A 143 25.24 -5.93 -8.94
N LEU A 144 25.35 -4.59 -9.01
CA LEU A 144 25.61 -3.76 -7.83
C LEU A 144 24.47 -3.88 -6.80
N LEU A 145 23.21 -3.92 -7.24
CA LEU A 145 22.07 -4.15 -6.35
C LEU A 145 22.18 -5.52 -5.67
N VAL A 146 22.46 -6.60 -6.41
CA VAL A 146 22.66 -7.94 -5.85
C VAL A 146 23.79 -7.94 -4.82
N GLY A 147 24.90 -7.25 -5.11
CA GLY A 147 26.00 -7.04 -4.16
C GLY A 147 25.55 -6.36 -2.86
N VAL A 148 24.74 -5.30 -2.96
CA VAL A 148 24.15 -4.63 -1.78
C VAL A 148 23.22 -5.56 -1.02
N LEU A 149 22.31 -6.26 -1.71
CA LEU A 149 21.32 -7.16 -1.12
C LEU A 149 21.99 -8.32 -0.37
N SER A 150 23.04 -8.92 -0.94
CA SER A 150 23.79 -10.04 -0.33
C SER A 150 24.44 -9.69 1.00
N ARG A 151 24.77 -8.41 1.22
CA ARG A 151 25.42 -7.91 2.44
C ARG A 151 24.43 -7.27 3.42
N ALA A 152 23.20 -7.02 2.98
CA ALA A 152 22.12 -6.44 3.78
C ALA A 152 21.30 -7.52 4.51
N ALA A 153 21.97 -8.31 5.37
CA ALA A 153 21.37 -9.47 6.07
C ALA A 153 20.10 -9.16 6.90
N ASN A 154 19.88 -7.88 7.22
CA ASN A 154 18.79 -7.38 8.04
C ASN A 154 17.69 -6.67 7.24
N LEU A 155 17.76 -6.70 5.91
CA LEU A 155 16.79 -6.06 5.04
C LEU A 155 15.39 -6.65 5.25
N ALA A 156 14.46 -5.84 5.76
CA ALA A 156 13.10 -6.25 6.10
C ALA A 156 12.07 -5.86 5.04
N SER A 157 12.34 -4.81 4.25
CA SER A 157 11.42 -4.33 3.22
C SER A 157 12.14 -3.80 1.98
N VAL A 158 11.60 -4.12 0.80
CA VAL A 158 12.05 -3.61 -0.50
C VAL A 158 10.86 -2.99 -1.24
N GLU A 159 11.04 -1.77 -1.75
CA GLU A 159 10.07 -1.08 -2.59
C GLU A 159 10.72 -0.65 -3.92
N LEU A 160 10.18 -1.14 -5.02
CA LEU A 160 10.55 -0.81 -6.38
C LEU A 160 9.40 -0.03 -7.04
N ALA A 161 9.36 1.28 -6.85
CA ALA A 161 8.41 2.15 -7.58
C ALA A 161 9.00 2.64 -8.91
N HIS A 162 10.28 2.38 -9.15
CA HIS A 162 10.99 2.68 -10.38
C HIS A 162 12.05 1.62 -10.65
N ASN A 163 12.33 1.34 -11.92
CA ASN A 163 13.34 0.34 -12.31
C ASN A 163 14.52 0.99 -13.03
N PRO A 164 15.64 1.30 -12.32
CA PRO A 164 16.84 1.83 -12.96
C PRO A 164 17.63 0.75 -13.76
N PHE A 165 17.12 -0.49 -13.75
CA PHE A 165 17.65 -1.66 -14.46
C PHE A 165 16.79 -2.04 -15.68
N CYS A 166 15.84 -1.18 -16.07
CA CYS A 166 14.96 -1.43 -17.20
C CYS A 166 15.63 -1.02 -18.51
N SER A 167 15.84 -1.97 -19.43
CA SER A 167 16.19 -1.69 -20.83
C SER A 167 14.98 -1.75 -21.76
N HIS A 168 13.81 -2.15 -21.26
CA HIS A 168 12.56 -2.14 -22.01
C HIS A 168 12.07 -0.70 -22.22
N ASP A 169 11.37 -0.47 -23.33
CA ASP A 169 10.67 0.80 -23.53
C ASP A 169 9.66 1.05 -22.41
N ALA A 170 9.24 2.31 -22.26
CA ALA A 170 8.09 2.60 -21.42
C ALA A 170 6.97 1.68 -21.91
N TYR A 171 6.40 0.85 -21.01
CA TYR A 171 5.37 -0.17 -21.27
C TYR A 171 5.83 -1.59 -21.65
N GLY A 172 7.09 -1.82 -22.03
CA GLY A 172 7.52 -3.16 -22.47
C GLY A 172 6.83 -3.64 -23.75
N ALA A 173 6.41 -2.69 -24.59
CA ALA A 173 5.77 -2.93 -25.88
C ALA A 173 6.80 -3.20 -26.99
N GLY A 174 8.09 -2.96 -26.73
CA GLY A 174 9.18 -3.15 -27.67
C GLY A 174 9.44 -4.62 -28.05
N GLN A 175 10.13 -4.79 -29.18
CA GLN A 175 10.52 -6.09 -29.75
C GLN A 175 11.49 -6.89 -28.84
N GLU A 176 12.28 -6.21 -28.00
CA GLU A 176 13.18 -6.87 -27.05
C GLU A 176 12.46 -7.21 -25.74
N ARG A 177 11.71 -8.30 -25.73
CA ARG A 177 11.03 -8.81 -24.51
C ARG A 177 11.97 -9.49 -23.52
N TYR A 178 13.25 -9.63 -23.86
CA TYR A 178 14.22 -10.30 -23.02
C TYR A 178 14.62 -9.39 -21.86
N PHE A 179 14.35 -9.84 -20.65
CA PHE A 179 14.93 -9.27 -19.46
C PHE A 179 16.38 -9.77 -19.41
N ALA A 180 17.32 -8.88 -19.75
CA ALA A 180 18.75 -9.21 -19.87
C ALA A 180 19.36 -9.83 -18.61
N LEU A 181 18.67 -9.74 -17.47
CA LEU A 181 19.05 -10.37 -16.21
C LEU A 181 18.87 -11.90 -16.19
N GLY A 182 18.32 -12.49 -17.26
CA GLY A 182 18.43 -13.90 -17.63
C GLY A 182 17.82 -14.89 -16.63
N ARG A 183 17.02 -15.84 -17.13
CA ARG A 183 16.53 -17.00 -16.35
C ARG A 183 17.62 -17.79 -15.62
N HIS A 184 18.90 -17.61 -15.96
CA HIS A 184 20.03 -18.33 -15.40
C HIS A 184 20.71 -17.60 -14.22
N GLY A 185 20.89 -16.28 -14.25
CA GLY A 185 21.66 -15.60 -13.18
C GLY A 185 20.93 -15.50 -11.83
N ALA A 186 19.60 -15.56 -11.85
CA ALA A 186 18.72 -15.41 -10.69
C ALA A 186 18.68 -16.64 -9.76
N GLU A 187 18.54 -17.82 -10.36
CA GLU A 187 18.55 -19.11 -9.65
C GLU A 187 19.98 -19.48 -9.24
N ASP A 188 20.98 -19.13 -10.06
CA ASP A 188 22.38 -19.45 -9.80
C ASP A 188 23.05 -18.52 -8.77
N ALA A 189 22.52 -17.32 -8.52
CA ALA A 189 23.13 -16.37 -7.59
C ALA A 189 23.19 -16.86 -6.13
N GLY A 190 22.41 -17.87 -5.75
CA GLY A 190 22.37 -18.40 -4.37
C GLY A 190 21.99 -17.38 -3.31
N LEU A 191 21.41 -16.24 -3.72
CA LEU A 191 21.08 -15.15 -2.81
C LEU A 191 19.85 -15.52 -1.96
N THR A 192 19.98 -15.35 -0.66
CA THR A 192 18.88 -15.50 0.30
C THR A 192 18.73 -14.24 1.12
N LEU A 193 17.48 -13.78 1.26
CA LEU A 193 17.07 -12.60 2.01
C LEU A 193 16.15 -13.05 3.16
N PRO A 194 16.70 -13.74 4.18
CA PRO A 194 15.90 -14.39 5.22
C PRO A 194 15.13 -13.40 6.10
N ALA A 195 15.58 -12.14 6.19
CA ALA A 195 14.94 -11.08 6.94
C ALA A 195 13.84 -10.35 6.15
N LEU A 196 13.74 -10.55 4.83
CA LEU A 196 12.77 -9.81 4.03
C LEU A 196 11.35 -10.27 4.37
N ARG A 197 10.51 -9.32 4.79
CA ARG A 197 9.10 -9.53 5.18
C ARG A 197 8.14 -8.85 4.23
N SER A 198 8.55 -7.77 3.58
CA SER A 198 7.69 -6.95 2.72
C SER A 198 8.36 -6.68 1.38
N LEU A 199 7.62 -6.85 0.30
CA LEU A 199 8.06 -6.57 -1.07
C LEU A 199 6.97 -5.78 -1.81
N ASP A 200 7.29 -4.58 -2.26
CA ASP A 200 6.40 -3.75 -3.11
C ASP A 200 7.08 -3.51 -4.46
N VAL A 201 6.49 -3.98 -5.55
CA VAL A 201 6.99 -3.84 -6.93
C VAL A 201 5.92 -3.13 -7.74
N ALA A 202 6.03 -1.81 -7.81
CA ALA A 202 5.13 -0.92 -8.51
C ALA A 202 5.79 -0.33 -9.78
N LEU A 203 6.37 -1.20 -10.61
CA LEU A 203 7.10 -0.80 -11.81
C LEU A 203 6.17 -0.51 -12.99
N LYS A 204 6.49 0.50 -13.79
CA LYS A 204 5.76 0.82 -15.04
C LYS A 204 5.91 -0.28 -16.09
N CYS A 205 7.13 -0.80 -16.26
CA CYS A 205 7.40 -1.89 -17.20
C CYS A 205 6.79 -3.18 -16.65
N ARG A 206 5.78 -3.67 -17.35
CA ARG A 206 5.03 -4.90 -17.06
C ARG A 206 5.99 -6.11 -16.91
N VAL A 207 6.90 -6.29 -17.88
CA VAL A 207 7.90 -7.38 -17.86
C VAL A 207 8.80 -7.30 -16.63
N CYS A 208 9.34 -6.12 -16.33
CA CYS A 208 10.19 -5.93 -15.16
C CYS A 208 9.44 -6.13 -13.85
N SER A 209 8.18 -5.69 -13.76
CA SER A 209 7.35 -5.90 -12.57
C SER A 209 7.26 -7.38 -12.25
N ALA A 210 6.79 -8.20 -13.21
CA ALA A 210 6.64 -9.63 -13.01
C ALA A 210 7.96 -10.32 -12.65
N HIS A 211 9.04 -10.02 -13.39
CA HIS A 211 10.34 -10.65 -13.16
C HIS A 211 10.97 -10.24 -11.83
N MET A 212 10.95 -8.95 -11.47
CA MET A 212 11.50 -8.50 -10.19
C MET A 212 10.71 -9.04 -9.00
N THR A 213 9.38 -9.13 -9.14
CA THR A 213 8.53 -9.77 -8.12
C THR A 213 8.91 -11.24 -7.95
N TYR A 214 8.97 -12.02 -9.03
CA TYR A 214 9.35 -13.42 -8.98
C TYR A 214 10.74 -13.61 -8.35
N LEU A 215 11.70 -12.83 -8.83
CA LEU A 215 13.09 -12.91 -8.39
C LEU A 215 13.25 -12.62 -6.90
N LEU A 216 12.78 -11.45 -6.45
CA LEU A 216 12.93 -11.05 -5.05
C LEU A 216 12.11 -11.94 -4.11
N ALA A 217 10.93 -12.41 -4.55
CA ALA A 217 10.17 -13.39 -3.77
C ALA A 217 10.91 -14.72 -3.65
N SER A 218 11.59 -15.18 -4.71
CA SER A 218 12.34 -16.44 -4.69
C SER A 218 13.50 -16.44 -3.71
N TRP A 219 14.14 -15.28 -3.52
CA TRP A 219 15.20 -15.09 -2.53
C TRP A 219 14.67 -14.93 -1.10
N SER A 220 13.36 -14.78 -0.89
CA SER A 220 12.78 -14.30 0.37
C SER A 220 11.86 -15.32 1.01
N PRO A 221 12.40 -16.39 1.64
CA PRO A 221 11.59 -17.48 2.20
C PRO A 221 10.68 -17.04 3.35
N GLY A 222 11.00 -15.93 4.02
CA GLY A 222 10.19 -15.38 5.11
C GLY A 222 9.25 -14.25 4.68
N LEU A 223 8.94 -14.11 3.39
CA LEU A 223 8.08 -13.04 2.88
C LEU A 223 6.66 -13.16 3.44
N GLN A 224 6.14 -12.07 4.01
CA GLN A 224 4.79 -12.01 4.60
C GLN A 224 3.85 -11.12 3.79
N ARG A 225 4.38 -10.07 3.17
CA ARG A 225 3.59 -9.08 2.44
C ARG A 225 4.16 -8.87 1.05
N ILE A 226 3.30 -8.97 0.04
CA ILE A 226 3.67 -8.68 -1.34
C ILE A 226 2.68 -7.74 -1.99
N LYS A 227 3.21 -6.77 -2.72
CA LYS A 227 2.48 -5.90 -3.61
C LYS A 227 3.17 -5.90 -4.95
N CYS A 228 2.44 -6.20 -6.02
CA CYS A 228 3.03 -6.30 -7.35
C CYS A 228 2.01 -6.00 -8.43
N ALA A 229 2.51 -5.70 -9.63
CA ALA A 229 1.72 -5.78 -10.84
C ALA A 229 2.07 -7.06 -11.61
N SER A 230 1.04 -7.86 -11.91
CA SER A 230 1.09 -9.04 -12.76
C SER A 230 0.66 -8.68 -14.18
N VAL A 231 1.32 -9.30 -15.16
CA VAL A 231 1.05 -9.13 -16.58
C VAL A 231 0.28 -10.34 -17.07
N THR A 232 -0.90 -10.10 -17.61
CA THR A 232 -1.75 -11.08 -18.27
C THR A 232 -1.82 -10.74 -19.76
N PHE A 233 -1.15 -11.56 -20.57
CA PHE A 233 -1.66 -11.93 -21.89
C PHE A 233 -2.25 -13.37 -21.85
N ALA A 234 -2.12 -14.06 -20.70
CA ALA A 234 -2.80 -15.30 -20.33
C ALA A 234 -2.71 -15.46 -18.79
N PRO A 235 -3.82 -15.41 -18.04
CA PRO A 235 -3.83 -15.24 -16.58
C PRO A 235 -3.13 -16.35 -15.77
N VAL A 236 -3.02 -17.56 -16.32
CA VAL A 236 -2.53 -18.72 -15.57
C VAL A 236 -1.00 -18.89 -15.70
N SER A 237 -0.41 -18.56 -16.85
CA SER A 237 1.00 -18.89 -17.12
C SER A 237 2.03 -18.03 -16.39
N THR A 238 1.69 -16.78 -16.03
CA THR A 238 2.60 -15.86 -15.33
C THR A 238 2.41 -15.85 -13.82
N ILE A 239 1.19 -16.11 -13.33
CA ILE A 239 0.91 -16.16 -11.90
C ILE A 239 1.35 -17.50 -11.30
N ALA A 240 1.17 -18.63 -11.99
CA ALA A 240 1.48 -19.95 -11.43
C ALA A 240 2.95 -20.11 -10.97
N PRO A 241 3.98 -19.66 -11.72
CA PRO A 241 5.37 -19.71 -11.24
C PRO A 241 5.60 -18.86 -9.99
N LEU A 242 5.00 -17.67 -9.94
CA LEU A 242 5.07 -16.80 -8.77
C LEU A 242 4.40 -17.46 -7.57
N VAL A 243 3.22 -18.06 -7.75
CA VAL A 243 2.50 -18.76 -6.68
C VAL A 243 3.33 -19.91 -6.14
N GLY A 244 3.98 -20.71 -6.99
CA GLY A 244 4.85 -21.79 -6.53
C GLY A 244 5.98 -21.29 -5.60
N VAL A 245 6.48 -20.08 -5.84
CA VAL A 245 7.43 -19.41 -4.95
C VAL A 245 6.75 -18.91 -3.67
N LEU A 246 5.60 -18.22 -3.81
CA LEU A 246 4.87 -17.62 -2.69
C LEU A 246 4.30 -18.64 -1.72
N ALA A 247 3.89 -19.81 -2.20
CA ALA A 247 3.34 -20.90 -1.39
C ALA A 247 4.33 -21.46 -0.37
N ARG A 248 5.63 -21.22 -0.58
CA ARG A 248 6.70 -21.61 0.36
C ARG A 248 6.95 -20.57 1.44
N ALA A 249 6.40 -19.36 1.29
CA ALA A 249 6.58 -18.26 2.22
C ALA A 249 5.36 -18.16 3.16
N PRO A 250 5.52 -17.64 4.39
CA PRO A 250 4.43 -17.41 5.33
C PRO A 250 3.63 -16.15 4.93
N LEU A 251 3.11 -16.13 3.70
CA LEU A 251 2.47 -14.97 3.11
C LEU A 251 1.11 -14.72 3.77
N THR A 252 0.94 -13.53 4.35
CA THR A 252 -0.29 -13.09 5.00
C THR A 252 -1.05 -12.05 4.18
N ASN A 253 -0.35 -11.19 3.43
CA ASN A 253 -1.01 -10.11 2.67
C ASN A 253 -0.51 -10.09 1.23
N ILE A 254 -1.46 -10.03 0.29
CA ILE A 254 -1.16 -9.95 -1.13
C ILE A 254 -1.98 -8.86 -1.83
N HIS A 255 -1.28 -8.04 -2.59
CA HIS A 255 -1.86 -6.96 -3.38
C HIS A 255 -1.39 -7.10 -4.82
N ILE A 256 -2.25 -7.61 -5.70
CA ILE A 256 -1.91 -7.81 -7.10
C ILE A 256 -2.68 -6.84 -7.96
N LYS A 257 -1.98 -6.15 -8.84
CA LYS A 257 -2.58 -5.48 -9.99
C LYS A 257 -2.57 -6.44 -11.17
N VAL A 258 -3.72 -6.70 -11.78
CA VAL A 258 -3.83 -7.62 -12.94
C VAL A 258 -4.11 -6.78 -14.18
N SER A 259 -3.49 -7.10 -15.33
CA SER A 259 -3.80 -6.39 -16.57
C SER A 259 -5.07 -6.94 -17.24
N ASP A 260 -5.32 -6.48 -18.46
CA ASP A 260 -6.49 -6.79 -19.29
C ASP A 260 -6.85 -8.29 -19.28
N GLU A 261 -8.15 -8.60 -19.37
CA GLU A 261 -8.72 -9.97 -19.32
C GLU A 261 -8.42 -10.72 -18.02
N TRP A 262 -8.83 -10.12 -16.90
CA TRP A 262 -8.76 -10.78 -15.59
C TRP A 262 -10.10 -11.37 -15.17
N ASP A 263 -10.03 -12.50 -14.46
CA ASP A 263 -11.17 -13.13 -13.81
C ASP A 263 -10.82 -13.36 -12.33
N PRO A 264 -11.58 -12.81 -11.36
CA PRO A 264 -11.35 -13.01 -9.94
C PRO A 264 -11.29 -14.49 -9.54
N VAL A 265 -12.10 -15.35 -10.15
CA VAL A 265 -12.14 -16.79 -9.84
C VAL A 265 -10.80 -17.43 -10.19
N THR A 266 -10.29 -17.16 -11.39
CA THR A 266 -8.98 -17.64 -11.85
C THR A 266 -7.83 -17.14 -10.97
N VAL A 267 -7.87 -15.87 -10.53
CA VAL A 267 -6.84 -15.31 -9.65
C VAL A 267 -6.86 -16.00 -8.28
N LEU A 268 -8.03 -16.19 -7.67
CA LEU A 268 -8.15 -16.89 -6.39
C LEU A 268 -7.75 -18.38 -6.52
N ALA A 269 -8.18 -19.05 -7.59
CA ALA A 269 -7.75 -20.42 -7.86
C ALA A 269 -6.22 -20.53 -7.96
N ALA A 270 -5.57 -19.56 -8.61
CA ALA A 270 -4.12 -19.50 -8.68
C ALA A 270 -3.49 -19.25 -7.30
N LEU A 271 -4.08 -18.43 -6.44
CA LEU A 271 -3.57 -18.13 -5.09
C LEU A 271 -3.90 -19.22 -4.04
N ARG A 272 -4.67 -20.24 -4.41
CA ARG A 272 -5.09 -21.33 -3.51
C ARG A 272 -3.95 -22.01 -2.74
N PRO A 273 -2.74 -22.22 -3.29
CA PRO A 273 -1.61 -22.78 -2.52
C PRO A 273 -1.23 -21.96 -1.28
N CYS A 274 -1.57 -20.67 -1.22
CA CYS A 274 -1.32 -19.78 -0.08
C CYS A 274 -2.55 -19.59 0.82
N ALA A 275 -3.68 -20.25 0.54
CA ALA A 275 -4.97 -19.98 1.17
C ALA A 275 -5.02 -20.25 2.70
N GLY A 276 -4.09 -21.08 3.21
CA GLY A 276 -3.99 -21.38 4.65
C GLY A 276 -3.36 -20.27 5.48
N THR A 277 -2.60 -19.35 4.87
CA THR A 277 -1.87 -18.27 5.58
C THR A 277 -2.34 -16.87 5.20
N LEU A 278 -2.95 -16.71 4.01
CA LEU A 278 -3.42 -15.43 3.53
C LEU A 278 -4.57 -14.88 4.39
N GLN A 279 -4.32 -13.72 4.98
CA GLN A 279 -5.25 -12.93 5.78
C GLN A 279 -5.88 -11.79 4.97
N GLU A 280 -5.12 -11.20 4.06
CA GLU A 280 -5.58 -10.08 3.25
C GLU A 280 -5.29 -10.32 1.76
N VAL A 281 -6.33 -10.23 0.93
CA VAL A 281 -6.22 -10.36 -0.52
C VAL A 281 -6.81 -9.12 -1.18
N PHE A 282 -5.99 -8.43 -1.96
CA PHE A 282 -6.38 -7.29 -2.75
C PHE A 282 -6.03 -7.55 -4.21
N VAL A 283 -7.03 -7.51 -5.08
CA VAL A 283 -6.87 -7.66 -6.52
C VAL A 283 -7.52 -6.47 -7.19
N ALA A 284 -6.71 -5.70 -7.92
CA ALA A 284 -7.18 -4.53 -8.64
C ALA A 284 -6.84 -4.66 -10.13
N PRO A 285 -7.83 -4.65 -11.02
CA PRO A 285 -7.56 -4.67 -12.44
C PRO A 285 -7.11 -3.31 -12.96
N TYR A 286 -6.22 -3.36 -13.94
CA TYR A 286 -5.68 -2.21 -14.64
C TYR A 286 -5.84 -2.41 -16.14
N ASP A 287 -6.64 -1.55 -16.76
CA ASP A 287 -6.65 -1.43 -18.21
C ASP A 287 -5.34 -0.78 -18.72
N THR A 288 -5.00 -1.00 -19.99
CA THR A 288 -4.05 -0.19 -20.78
C THR A 288 -4.14 1.32 -20.49
N SER A 289 -5.35 1.85 -20.24
CA SER A 289 -5.62 3.25 -19.91
C SER A 289 -5.38 3.65 -18.44
N ARG A 290 -4.94 2.72 -17.59
CA ARG A 290 -4.68 2.89 -16.14
C ARG A 290 -5.92 3.26 -15.32
N LYS A 291 -7.11 2.94 -15.82
CA LYS A 291 -8.37 3.02 -15.08
C LYS A 291 -8.54 1.74 -14.24
N VAL A 292 -9.11 1.89 -13.04
CA VAL A 292 -9.58 0.72 -12.28
C VAL A 292 -10.81 0.20 -13.00
N GLN A 293 -10.75 -1.04 -13.49
CA GLN A 293 -11.90 -1.66 -14.13
C GLN A 293 -12.80 -2.27 -13.06
N VAL A 294 -13.97 -1.70 -12.80
CA VAL A 294 -14.93 -2.35 -11.91
C VAL A 294 -15.51 -3.55 -12.65
N VAL A 295 -15.49 -4.71 -12.02
CA VAL A 295 -16.13 -5.92 -12.58
C VAL A 295 -17.60 -5.88 -12.21
N TYR A 296 -18.46 -5.80 -13.22
CA TYR A 296 -19.92 -5.77 -13.08
C TYR A 296 -20.59 -7.12 -13.29
N SER A 297 -19.87 -8.07 -13.88
CA SER A 297 -20.37 -9.42 -14.12
C SER A 297 -19.20 -10.40 -14.10
N LEU A 298 -19.37 -11.50 -13.38
CA LEU A 298 -18.47 -12.64 -13.45
C LEU A 298 -18.85 -13.45 -14.70
N SER A 299 -17.92 -13.58 -15.65
CA SER A 299 -18.17 -14.35 -16.86
C SER A 299 -18.12 -15.85 -16.55
N PRO A 300 -19.10 -16.66 -16.96
CA PRO A 300 -19.04 -18.13 -16.83
C PRO A 300 -17.99 -18.77 -17.74
N ALA A 301 -17.35 -18.00 -18.63
CA ALA A 301 -16.55 -18.51 -19.74
C ALA A 301 -15.37 -19.42 -19.37
N HIS A 302 -14.93 -19.47 -18.10
CA HIS A 302 -13.72 -20.21 -17.69
C HIS A 302 -13.96 -21.21 -16.54
N GLY A 303 -15.21 -21.55 -16.22
CA GLY A 303 -15.49 -22.60 -15.24
C GLY A 303 -15.16 -24.00 -15.78
N PRO A 304 -14.55 -24.91 -14.98
CA PRO A 304 -14.50 -26.33 -15.34
C PRO A 304 -15.95 -26.85 -15.49
N PRO A 305 -16.19 -27.82 -16.39
CA PRO A 305 -17.51 -28.44 -16.49
C PRO A 305 -17.90 -29.02 -15.13
N PRO A 306 -19.18 -28.94 -14.75
CA PRO A 306 -19.62 -29.42 -13.44
C PRO A 306 -19.26 -30.90 -13.26
N PRO A 307 -18.88 -31.32 -12.04
CA PRO A 307 -18.63 -32.73 -11.76
C PRO A 307 -19.91 -33.53 -12.03
N GLU A 308 -19.81 -34.54 -12.90
CA GLU A 308 -20.87 -35.50 -13.22
C GLU A 308 -21.11 -36.47 -12.04
N ASP A 309 -21.41 -35.96 -10.85
CA ASP A 309 -21.84 -36.82 -9.74
C ASP A 309 -23.36 -36.99 -9.81
N ASN A 310 -23.82 -38.18 -10.22
CA ASN A 310 -25.24 -38.50 -10.41
C ASN A 310 -26.03 -38.72 -9.09
N ASP A 311 -25.40 -38.62 -7.92
CA ASP A 311 -26.00 -39.04 -6.64
C ASP A 311 -26.30 -37.90 -5.66
N ALA A 312 -26.60 -36.68 -6.14
CA ALA A 312 -27.00 -35.59 -5.24
C ALA A 312 -28.48 -35.70 -4.79
N PRO A 313 -28.79 -35.57 -3.49
CA PRO A 313 -30.14 -35.71 -2.95
C PRO A 313 -31.11 -34.64 -3.46
N ALA A 314 -32.40 -34.98 -3.52
CA ALA A 314 -33.49 -34.23 -4.18
C ALA A 314 -33.76 -32.79 -3.66
N GLY A 315 -33.12 -32.34 -2.58
CA GLY A 315 -33.09 -30.93 -2.17
C GLY A 315 -31.99 -30.09 -2.84
N GLY A 316 -31.20 -30.69 -3.73
CA GLY A 316 -29.97 -30.13 -4.28
C GLY A 316 -30.09 -29.35 -5.58
N ALA A 317 -31.28 -29.24 -6.20
CA ALA A 317 -31.42 -28.58 -7.50
C ALA A 317 -31.19 -27.05 -7.41
N GLU A 318 -31.74 -26.41 -6.38
CA GLU A 318 -31.59 -24.97 -6.15
C GLU A 318 -30.20 -24.61 -5.61
N ALA A 319 -29.66 -25.46 -4.73
CA ALA A 319 -28.27 -25.36 -4.30
C ALA A 319 -27.31 -25.54 -5.50
N ARG A 320 -27.50 -26.58 -6.34
CA ARG A 320 -26.72 -26.79 -7.58
C ARG A 320 -26.83 -25.61 -8.53
N ALA A 321 -28.02 -25.06 -8.74
CA ALA A 321 -28.21 -23.88 -9.58
C ALA A 321 -27.42 -22.66 -9.06
N ARG A 322 -27.36 -22.46 -7.73
CA ARG A 322 -26.48 -21.45 -7.10
C ARG A 322 -25.00 -21.72 -7.35
N TRP A 323 -24.54 -22.97 -7.23
CA TRP A 323 -23.13 -23.35 -7.47
C TRP A 323 -22.71 -23.25 -8.95
N LEU A 324 -23.65 -23.43 -9.87
CA LEU A 324 -23.44 -23.32 -11.32
C LEU A 324 -23.49 -21.86 -11.81
N SER A 325 -23.89 -20.92 -10.96
CA SER A 325 -23.83 -19.50 -11.28
C SER A 325 -22.37 -19.00 -11.28
N PRO A 326 -22.06 -17.91 -12.00
CA PRO A 326 -20.75 -17.28 -11.90
C PRO A 326 -20.32 -16.91 -10.47
N GLY A 327 -21.28 -16.56 -9.60
CA GLY A 327 -21.03 -16.36 -8.17
C GLY A 327 -20.65 -17.65 -7.44
N GLY A 328 -21.25 -18.79 -7.81
CA GLY A 328 -20.95 -20.11 -7.26
C GLY A 328 -19.47 -20.52 -7.39
N ALA A 329 -18.86 -20.22 -8.55
CA ALA A 329 -17.44 -20.49 -8.77
C ALA A 329 -16.54 -19.63 -7.85
N LEU A 330 -16.89 -18.35 -7.64
CA LEU A 330 -16.19 -17.47 -6.72
C LEU A 330 -16.30 -17.97 -5.27
N TYR A 331 -17.51 -18.33 -4.81
CA TYR A 331 -17.72 -18.87 -3.47
C TYR A 331 -16.96 -20.17 -3.24
N SER A 332 -16.91 -21.05 -4.25
CA SER A 332 -16.10 -22.28 -4.22
C SER A 332 -14.62 -21.99 -3.97
N GLN A 333 -14.06 -20.97 -4.64
CA GLN A 333 -12.67 -20.58 -4.41
C GLN A 333 -12.47 -19.99 -3.01
N LEU A 334 -13.36 -19.11 -2.55
CA LEU A 334 -13.27 -18.47 -1.24
C LEU A 334 -13.34 -19.46 -0.07
N ALA A 335 -14.10 -20.56 -0.21
CA ALA A 335 -14.19 -21.62 0.78
C ALA A 335 -12.84 -22.30 1.10
N HIS A 336 -11.82 -22.15 0.23
CA HIS A 336 -10.48 -22.64 0.50
C HIS A 336 -9.64 -21.74 1.43
N TYR A 337 -10.05 -20.48 1.63
CA TYR A 337 -9.30 -19.49 2.39
C TYR A 337 -9.74 -19.46 3.85
N ARG A 338 -9.00 -20.18 4.70
CA ARG A 338 -9.34 -20.36 6.13
C ARG A 338 -8.80 -19.28 7.06
N ALA A 339 -7.92 -18.42 6.57
CA ALA A 339 -7.30 -17.36 7.35
C ALA A 339 -7.72 -15.96 6.87
N LEU A 340 -8.50 -15.87 5.78
CA LEU A 340 -8.80 -14.63 5.09
C LEU A 340 -9.79 -13.80 5.92
N THR A 341 -9.35 -12.61 6.33
CA THR A 341 -10.13 -11.65 7.12
C THR A 341 -10.51 -10.40 6.32
N SER A 342 -9.80 -10.13 5.23
CA SER A 342 -9.95 -8.91 4.43
C SER A 342 -9.89 -9.21 2.93
N LEU A 343 -10.93 -8.82 2.18
CA LEU A 343 -11.05 -9.08 0.74
C LEU A 343 -11.42 -7.83 -0.06
N ASP A 344 -10.60 -7.49 -1.05
CA ASP A 344 -10.91 -6.45 -2.04
C ASP A 344 -10.64 -6.98 -3.46
N LEU A 345 -11.68 -7.11 -4.26
CA LEU A 345 -11.60 -7.65 -5.62
C LEU A 345 -12.06 -6.66 -6.69
N CYS A 346 -12.19 -5.36 -6.37
CA CYS A 346 -12.70 -4.37 -7.35
C CYS A 346 -14.04 -4.78 -8.02
N LEU A 347 -14.92 -5.45 -7.28
CA LEU A 347 -16.21 -5.92 -7.76
C LEU A 347 -17.32 -4.90 -7.46
N SER A 348 -18.23 -4.75 -8.41
CA SER A 348 -19.55 -4.19 -8.14
C SER A 348 -20.40 -5.22 -7.37
N PRO A 349 -21.33 -4.80 -6.49
CA PRO A 349 -22.31 -5.69 -5.89
C PRO A 349 -23.07 -6.55 -6.92
N SER A 350 -23.39 -5.98 -8.09
CA SER A 350 -24.10 -6.67 -9.19
C SER A 350 -23.30 -7.81 -9.82
N ALA A 351 -21.97 -7.85 -9.64
CA ALA A 351 -21.15 -8.97 -10.09
C ALA A 351 -21.31 -10.24 -9.23
N ILE A 352 -21.64 -10.06 -7.94
CA ILE A 352 -21.84 -11.16 -6.99
C ILE A 352 -23.26 -11.69 -7.08
N VAL A 353 -24.24 -10.79 -7.21
CA VAL A 353 -25.65 -11.11 -7.25
C VAL A 353 -26.24 -10.56 -8.55
N PRO A 354 -26.23 -11.36 -9.65
CA PRO A 354 -26.73 -10.94 -10.95
C PRO A 354 -28.21 -10.56 -10.89
N GLY A 355 -28.59 -9.44 -11.52
CA GLY A 355 -29.97 -8.94 -11.57
C GLY A 355 -30.25 -7.74 -10.66
N LEU A 356 -29.28 -7.33 -9.86
CA LEU A 356 -29.30 -6.06 -9.15
C LEU A 356 -29.00 -4.91 -10.11
N ALA A 357 -30.01 -4.09 -10.42
CA ALA A 357 -29.85 -2.89 -11.23
C ALA A 357 -29.15 -1.80 -10.41
N ASP A 358 -28.16 -1.12 -11.03
CA ASP A 358 -27.37 -0.06 -10.37
C ASP A 358 -28.21 1.23 -10.09
N ASP A 359 -29.44 1.32 -10.63
CA ASP A 359 -30.24 2.56 -10.69
C ASP A 359 -31.21 2.79 -9.52
N CYS A 360 -31.18 1.98 -8.46
CA CYS A 360 -32.17 2.05 -7.37
C CYS A 360 -31.52 2.38 -6.02
N GLY A 361 -32.22 3.17 -5.18
CA GLY A 361 -31.81 3.48 -3.80
C GLY A 361 -31.59 2.25 -2.89
N GLU A 362 -31.84 1.05 -3.42
CA GLU A 362 -31.72 -0.28 -2.81
C GLU A 362 -30.34 -0.94 -3.01
N TRP A 363 -29.39 -0.29 -3.72
CA TRP A 363 -28.06 -0.90 -3.96
C TRP A 363 -27.28 -1.20 -2.67
N ARG A 364 -27.57 -0.50 -1.57
CA ARG A 364 -26.95 -0.76 -0.26
C ARG A 364 -27.43 -2.06 0.36
N ASP A 365 -28.72 -2.33 0.31
CA ASP A 365 -29.29 -3.58 0.84
C ASP A 365 -28.76 -4.77 0.03
N ALA A 366 -28.65 -4.57 -1.28
CA ALA A 366 -28.01 -5.50 -2.20
C ALA A 366 -26.53 -5.76 -1.89
N ALA A 367 -25.76 -4.70 -1.63
CA ALA A 367 -24.35 -4.79 -1.24
C ALA A 367 -24.16 -5.45 0.13
N ALA A 368 -25.11 -5.27 1.05
CA ALA A 368 -25.15 -5.98 2.31
C ALA A 368 -25.44 -7.47 2.09
N PHE A 369 -26.47 -7.81 1.30
CA PHE A 369 -26.79 -9.20 0.95
C PHE A 369 -25.63 -9.91 0.24
N ALA A 370 -24.97 -9.25 -0.73
CA ALA A 370 -23.78 -9.79 -1.39
C ALA A 370 -22.63 -10.06 -0.41
N ALA A 371 -22.46 -9.22 0.62
CA ALA A 371 -21.45 -9.42 1.66
C ALA A 371 -21.81 -10.59 2.59
N GLU A 372 -23.09 -10.78 2.89
CA GLU A 372 -23.58 -11.95 3.64
C GLU A 372 -23.30 -13.26 2.89
N GLU A 373 -23.51 -13.30 1.58
CA GLU A 373 -23.17 -14.48 0.77
C GLU A 373 -21.64 -14.73 0.72
N LEU A 374 -20.81 -13.67 0.67
CA LEU A 374 -19.35 -13.82 0.81
C LEU A 374 -18.94 -14.37 2.19
N LEU A 375 -19.59 -13.90 3.26
CA LEU A 375 -19.35 -14.39 4.64
C LEU A 375 -19.79 -15.85 4.80
N ALA A 376 -20.90 -16.25 4.17
CA ALA A 376 -21.33 -17.65 4.16
C ALA A 376 -20.29 -18.56 3.50
N ALA A 377 -19.66 -18.11 2.41
CA ALA A 377 -18.60 -18.84 1.73
C ALA A 377 -17.25 -18.82 2.47
N CYS A 378 -16.92 -17.72 3.15
CA CYS A 378 -15.68 -17.55 3.91
C CYS A 378 -15.97 -16.90 5.28
N PRO A 379 -16.32 -17.71 6.31
CA PRO A 379 -16.75 -17.21 7.62
C PRO A 379 -15.71 -16.41 8.41
N THR A 380 -14.44 -16.47 8.00
CA THR A 380 -13.35 -15.72 8.64
C THR A 380 -13.25 -14.28 8.14
N LEU A 381 -13.96 -13.92 7.07
CA LEU A 381 -14.01 -12.55 6.58
C LEU A 381 -14.59 -11.63 7.65
N VAL A 382 -13.91 -10.51 7.89
CA VAL A 382 -14.35 -9.46 8.82
C VAL A 382 -14.64 -8.18 8.06
N ARG A 383 -14.01 -7.99 6.89
CA ARG A 383 -14.11 -6.78 6.09
C ARG A 383 -13.99 -7.08 4.59
N GLY A 384 -14.69 -6.31 3.78
CA GLY A 384 -14.41 -6.22 2.35
C GLY A 384 -14.80 -4.88 1.77
N TRP A 385 -14.71 -4.78 0.44
CA TRP A 385 -15.00 -3.54 -0.28
C TRP A 385 -15.72 -3.79 -1.59
N TRP A 386 -16.67 -2.90 -1.88
CA TRP A 386 -17.38 -2.78 -3.14
C TRP A 386 -16.88 -1.57 -3.90
N TRP A 387 -16.96 -1.65 -5.21
CA TRP A 387 -16.54 -0.58 -6.10
C TRP A 387 -17.68 -0.19 -7.03
N THR A 388 -17.90 1.11 -7.15
CA THR A 388 -18.90 1.71 -8.03
C THR A 388 -18.21 2.76 -8.89
N GLN A 389 -18.45 2.72 -10.20
CA GLN A 389 -18.11 3.83 -11.08
C GLN A 389 -19.23 4.86 -11.02
N VAL A 390 -18.93 6.09 -10.58
CA VAL A 390 -19.96 7.12 -10.32
C VAL A 390 -20.38 7.86 -11.59
N VAL A 391 -19.50 7.97 -12.58
CA VAL A 391 -19.79 8.67 -13.83
C VAL A 391 -18.97 8.07 -14.98
N ASP A 392 -19.56 8.04 -16.18
CA ASP A 392 -18.86 7.77 -17.43
C ASP A 392 -18.03 9.02 -17.81
N LEU A 393 -16.74 9.00 -17.48
CA LEU A 393 -15.94 10.23 -17.50
C LEU A 393 -15.01 10.28 -18.71
N ASP A 394 -15.27 11.29 -19.53
CA ASP A 394 -14.29 11.99 -20.34
C ASP A 394 -13.02 12.30 -19.50
N TYR A 395 -11.84 12.23 -20.11
CA TYR A 395 -10.50 12.23 -19.47
C TYR A 395 -10.25 13.41 -18.51
N ARG A 396 -11.06 14.47 -18.56
CA ARG A 396 -10.92 15.69 -17.76
C ARG A 396 -11.68 15.66 -16.43
N GLN A 397 -12.62 14.73 -16.24
CA GLN A 397 -13.51 14.71 -15.07
C GLN A 397 -13.23 13.57 -14.07
N LEU A 398 -12.07 12.90 -14.20
CA LEU A 398 -11.46 11.87 -13.34
C LEU A 398 -11.65 12.00 -11.80
N LYS A 399 -12.89 11.94 -11.30
CA LYS A 399 -13.28 11.82 -9.88
C LYS A 399 -14.10 10.52 -9.67
N GLY A 400 -13.88 9.50 -10.49
CA GLY A 400 -14.95 8.62 -10.94
C GLY A 400 -15.20 7.29 -10.23
N TYR A 401 -14.56 6.98 -9.11
CA TYR A 401 -14.86 5.74 -8.40
C TYR A 401 -15.19 6.00 -6.93
N GLU A 402 -16.14 5.23 -6.44
CA GLU A 402 -16.46 5.12 -5.03
C GLU A 402 -16.08 3.72 -4.58
N ARG A 403 -15.37 3.67 -3.44
CA ARG A 403 -15.09 2.41 -2.75
C ARG A 403 -15.84 2.42 -1.43
N TRP A 404 -16.73 1.47 -1.31
CA TRP A 404 -17.61 1.29 -0.17
C TRP A 404 -17.07 0.14 0.67
N GLY A 405 -16.61 0.42 1.88
CA GLY A 405 -16.24 -0.63 2.81
C GLY A 405 -17.47 -1.27 3.44
N TRP A 406 -17.36 -2.53 3.78
CA TRP A 406 -18.30 -3.22 4.64
C TRP A 406 -17.53 -4.01 5.71
N ARG A 407 -18.15 -4.19 6.88
CA ARG A 407 -17.56 -4.92 8.00
C ARG A 407 -18.62 -5.74 8.73
N VAL A 408 -18.21 -6.83 9.36
CA VAL A 408 -19.05 -7.58 10.29
C VAL A 408 -19.24 -6.74 11.56
N GLY A 409 -20.48 -6.45 11.94
CA GLY A 409 -20.78 -5.73 13.17
C GLY A 409 -20.29 -6.49 14.40
N ALA A 410 -19.87 -5.79 15.45
CA ALA A 410 -19.74 -6.41 16.75
C ALA A 410 -21.17 -6.72 17.23
N GLY A 411 -21.54 -8.00 17.34
CA GLY A 411 -22.80 -8.36 17.97
C GLY A 411 -22.83 -7.81 19.40
N GLU A 412 -24.01 -7.48 19.93
CA GLU A 412 -24.18 -6.89 21.27
C GLU A 412 -23.62 -7.76 22.43
N GLY A 413 -23.06 -8.94 22.15
CA GLY A 413 -22.36 -9.81 23.10
C GLY A 413 -20.92 -10.21 22.71
N GLY A 414 -20.25 -9.50 21.79
CA GLY A 414 -18.85 -9.80 21.42
C GLY A 414 -18.63 -11.05 20.55
N GLY A 415 -19.71 -11.72 20.11
CA GLY A 415 -19.66 -12.79 19.11
C GLY A 415 -19.88 -12.27 17.68
N HIS A 416 -19.45 -13.04 16.67
CA HIS A 416 -19.61 -12.77 15.23
C HIS A 416 -21.07 -12.79 14.71
N ALA A 417 -22.07 -12.64 15.59
CA ALA A 417 -23.48 -12.61 15.24
C ALA A 417 -23.97 -11.20 14.79
N GLY A 418 -23.08 -10.23 14.65
CA GLY A 418 -23.45 -8.91 14.13
C GLY A 418 -23.66 -8.97 12.61
N GLY A 419 -24.76 -8.41 12.14
CA GLY A 419 -25.02 -8.28 10.70
C GLY A 419 -23.94 -7.47 9.97
N VAL A 420 -24.00 -7.46 8.63
CA VAL A 420 -23.10 -6.65 7.81
C VAL A 420 -23.42 -5.17 7.98
N VAL A 421 -22.40 -4.37 8.24
CA VAL A 421 -22.49 -2.91 8.32
C VAL A 421 -21.68 -2.30 7.18
N LEU A 422 -22.35 -1.58 6.28
CA LEU A 422 -21.70 -0.77 5.25
C LEU A 422 -21.14 0.53 5.85
N ASP A 423 -20.02 1.03 5.30
CA ASP A 423 -19.49 2.34 5.61
C ASP A 423 -20.54 3.42 5.28
N ALA A 424 -20.73 4.40 6.18
CA ALA A 424 -21.78 5.42 6.04
C ALA A 424 -21.62 6.29 4.78
N ALA A 425 -20.38 6.47 4.33
CA ALA A 425 -20.02 7.26 3.15
C ALA A 425 -18.96 6.52 2.33
N PRO A 426 -18.96 6.69 1.00
CA PRO A 426 -17.93 6.10 0.17
C PRO A 426 -16.61 6.81 0.39
N ARG A 427 -15.53 6.08 0.14
CA ARG A 427 -14.23 6.71 -0.06
C ARG A 427 -14.09 7.08 -1.52
N TRP A 428 -13.98 8.39 -1.75
CA TRP A 428 -13.79 8.93 -3.08
C TRP A 428 -12.40 8.64 -3.59
N ILE A 429 -12.38 8.09 -4.79
CA ILE A 429 -11.18 7.64 -5.42
C ILE A 429 -10.79 8.59 -6.53
N SER A 430 -9.63 9.22 -6.34
CA SER A 430 -8.95 9.83 -7.48
C SER A 430 -8.32 8.71 -8.30
N PRO A 431 -8.75 8.48 -9.56
CA PRO A 431 -8.06 7.56 -10.44
C PRO A 431 -6.60 7.97 -10.56
N MET A 432 -5.75 6.97 -10.73
CA MET A 432 -4.31 7.08 -10.71
C MET A 432 -3.76 7.69 -12.01
N VAL A 433 -4.34 8.81 -12.48
CA VAL A 433 -3.80 9.58 -13.60
C VAL A 433 -2.70 10.46 -13.05
N ASN A 434 -1.53 9.86 -12.88
CA ASN A 434 -0.34 10.59 -12.58
C ASN A 434 -0.01 11.45 -13.82
N ARG A 435 -0.37 12.74 -13.77
CA ARG A 435 -0.30 13.73 -14.88
C ARG A 435 1.06 13.84 -15.60
N ASN A 436 2.11 13.19 -15.11
CA ASN A 436 3.47 13.23 -15.65
C ASN A 436 3.93 11.89 -16.26
N GLN A 437 3.04 10.91 -16.44
CA GLN A 437 3.44 9.57 -16.91
C GLN A 437 3.23 9.31 -18.40
N ASP A 438 2.71 10.29 -19.12
CA ASP A 438 2.62 10.27 -20.57
C ASP A 438 3.80 11.11 -21.05
N ALA A 439 4.80 10.49 -21.68
CA ALA A 439 5.91 11.21 -22.30
C ALA A 439 5.45 12.15 -23.44
N GLN A 440 4.14 12.16 -23.74
CA GLN A 440 3.49 13.21 -24.51
C GLN A 440 3.31 14.42 -23.58
N GLY A 441 4.25 15.37 -23.63
CA GLY A 441 4.15 16.67 -22.94
C GLY A 441 2.99 17.57 -23.43
N THR A 442 1.78 17.05 -23.58
CA THR A 442 0.60 17.75 -24.11
C THR A 442 -0.53 17.89 -23.09
N ALA A 443 -0.29 17.64 -21.81
CA ALA A 443 -1.08 18.29 -20.77
C ALA A 443 -0.42 19.65 -20.47
N GLN A 444 -0.59 20.64 -21.37
CA GLN A 444 -0.39 22.02 -20.97
C GLN A 444 -1.24 22.25 -19.71
N SER A 445 -0.59 22.53 -18.59
CA SER A 445 -1.29 22.97 -17.41
C SER A 445 -2.02 24.26 -17.77
N ILE A 446 -3.33 24.18 -18.02
CA ILE A 446 -4.20 25.35 -18.12
C ILE A 446 -3.91 26.19 -16.86
N PRO A 447 -3.34 27.40 -17.00
CA PRO A 447 -2.96 28.22 -15.85
C PRO A 447 -4.14 28.37 -14.89
N MET A 448 -3.86 28.44 -13.59
CA MET A 448 -4.90 28.49 -12.55
C MET A 448 -5.93 29.62 -12.79
N GLN A 449 -5.51 30.69 -13.48
CA GLN A 449 -6.35 31.81 -13.91
C GLN A 449 -7.40 31.42 -14.96
N GLU A 450 -7.03 30.57 -15.92
CA GLU A 450 -7.94 30.11 -16.97
C GLU A 450 -8.95 29.06 -16.44
N ARG A 451 -8.58 28.32 -15.37
CA ARG A 451 -9.56 27.53 -14.59
C ARG A 451 -10.56 28.41 -13.83
N ARG A 452 -10.13 29.53 -13.26
CA ARG A 452 -11.02 30.50 -12.59
C ARG A 452 -11.96 31.17 -13.59
N ALA A 453 -11.46 31.54 -14.77
CA ALA A 453 -12.27 32.13 -15.84
C ALA A 453 -13.36 31.16 -16.32
N ARG A 454 -13.03 29.87 -16.50
CA ARG A 454 -14.00 28.84 -16.91
C ARG A 454 -15.04 28.52 -15.85
N ARG A 455 -14.65 28.48 -14.56
CA ARG A 455 -15.62 28.35 -13.46
C ARG A 455 -16.57 29.53 -13.40
N LYS A 456 -16.04 30.76 -13.53
CA LYS A 456 -16.84 31.97 -13.57
C LYS A 456 -17.81 31.93 -14.76
N ALA A 457 -17.36 31.52 -15.94
CA ALA A 457 -18.21 31.36 -17.11
C ALA A 457 -19.32 30.32 -16.89
N GLN A 458 -19.02 29.18 -16.26
CA GLN A 458 -20.02 28.15 -15.93
C GLN A 458 -21.07 28.64 -14.93
N ASP A 459 -20.64 29.37 -13.89
CA ASP A 459 -21.55 29.94 -12.90
C ASP A 459 -22.44 31.03 -13.56
N THR A 460 -21.88 31.82 -14.48
CA THR A 460 -22.64 32.84 -15.24
C THR A 460 -23.66 32.20 -16.19
N SER A 461 -23.32 31.10 -16.86
CA SER A 461 -24.25 30.34 -17.71
C SER A 461 -25.35 29.62 -16.91
N ARG A 462 -25.12 29.36 -15.62
CA ARG A 462 -26.12 28.77 -14.72
C ARG A 462 -27.07 29.83 -14.15
N GLU A 463 -26.58 31.06 -13.96
CA GLU A 463 -27.40 32.22 -13.58
C GLU A 463 -28.22 32.79 -14.75
N THR A 464 -27.79 32.56 -16.01
CA THR A 464 -28.51 33.01 -17.21
C THR A 464 -29.41 31.94 -17.83
N GLY A 465 -29.39 30.71 -17.29
CA GLY A 465 -30.20 29.58 -17.74
C GLY A 465 -31.59 29.47 -17.09
N GLU A 466 -32.24 30.61 -16.84
CA GLU A 466 -33.70 30.71 -16.65
C GLU A 466 -34.22 31.74 -17.66
N GLN A 467 -34.54 31.24 -18.86
CA GLN A 467 -35.50 31.76 -19.85
C GLN A 467 -35.07 31.31 -21.25
N ASP A 468 -35.44 30.08 -21.59
CA ASP A 468 -36.05 29.76 -22.89
C ASP A 468 -37.04 28.60 -22.67
#